data_AF-A0A969JNX6-F1
#
_entry.id   AF-A0A969JNX6-F1
#
_cell.length_a   1.000
_cell.length_b   1.000
_cell.length_c   1.000
_cell.angle_alpha   90.00
_cell.angle_beta   90.00
_cell.angle_gamma   90.00
#
_symmetry.space_group_name_H-M   'P 1'
#
loop_
_entity.id
_entity.type
_entity.pdbx_description
1 polymer ?
#
loop_
_entity_poly.entity_id
_entity_poly.type
_entity_poly.pdbx_seq_one_letter_code
_entity_poly.pdbx_strand_id
1 'polypeptide(L)'
;MSEKGRLPPLVFVSGKYGIVGGLLGFVLLLILYYIGRHPFLIPVFFDFRVLLFLVFIFFTLKELREDQFQGILFFWQGMIASFLFTIVFAVLSSLPLFIFMQLEPDFLSTYISLMEQQLEGLPPEVVERIGKETFEMNVNKLPDTTKWDLTFLYLWQSFMISLFISIILSVILRRQPKTQ
;
A
#
# COMPACT_ATOMS: atom_id res chain seq x y z
N MET A 1 -36.61 -12.19 -13.12
CA MET A 1 -35.38 -12.86 -13.61
C MET A 1 -34.38 -12.91 -12.45
N SER A 2 -33.86 -14.09 -12.12
CA SER A 2 -33.05 -14.32 -10.93
C SER A 2 -31.63 -13.77 -11.11
N GLU A 3 -31.23 -12.78 -10.30
CA GLU A 3 -29.87 -12.21 -10.19
C GLU A 3 -28.86 -13.16 -9.52
N LYS A 4 -28.92 -14.46 -9.81
CA LYS A 4 -27.95 -15.43 -9.28
C LYS A 4 -26.69 -15.42 -10.14
N GLY A 5 -25.75 -14.51 -9.84
CA GLY A 5 -24.40 -14.57 -10.40
C GLY A 5 -23.60 -13.26 -10.45
N ARG A 6 -24.20 -12.11 -10.11
CA ARG A 6 -23.45 -10.85 -10.05
C ARG A 6 -22.82 -10.66 -8.67
N LEU A 7 -21.52 -10.38 -8.64
CA LEU A 7 -20.83 -9.99 -7.42
C LEU A 7 -21.47 -8.72 -6.84
N PRO A 8 -21.51 -8.56 -5.50
CA PRO A 8 -22.00 -7.33 -4.88
C PRO A 8 -21.22 -6.10 -5.41
N PRO A 9 -21.87 -4.95 -5.64
CA PRO A 9 -21.20 -3.75 -6.16
C PRO A 9 -19.96 -3.35 -5.37
N LEU A 10 -19.99 -3.48 -4.03
CA LEU A 10 -18.84 -3.25 -3.15
C LEU A 10 -17.62 -4.09 -3.54
N VAL A 11 -17.81 -5.36 -3.85
CA VAL A 11 -16.73 -6.27 -4.20
C VAL A 11 -16.25 -6.01 -5.62
N PHE A 12 -17.20 -5.85 -6.56
CA PHE A 12 -16.89 -5.67 -7.97
C PHE A 12 -16.14 -4.37 -8.25
N VAL A 13 -16.65 -3.23 -7.79
CA VAL A 13 -16.04 -1.91 -8.05
C VAL A 13 -14.69 -1.80 -7.36
N SER A 14 -14.60 -2.20 -6.08
CA SER A 14 -13.34 -2.16 -5.33
C SER A 14 -12.29 -3.08 -5.93
N GLY A 15 -12.69 -4.28 -6.37
CA GLY A 15 -11.79 -5.21 -7.05
C GLY A 15 -11.30 -4.67 -8.40
N LYS A 16 -12.19 -4.11 -9.22
CA LYS A 16 -11.85 -3.49 -10.51
C LYS A 16 -10.75 -2.44 -10.35
N TYR A 17 -10.94 -1.48 -9.45
CA TYR A 17 -9.94 -0.44 -9.21
C TYR A 17 -8.70 -0.97 -8.49
N GLY A 18 -8.85 -1.96 -7.61
CA GLY A 18 -7.74 -2.63 -6.94
C GLY A 18 -6.80 -3.34 -7.91
N ILE A 19 -7.35 -3.96 -8.97
CA ILE A 19 -6.57 -4.59 -10.05
C ILE A 19 -5.75 -3.54 -10.79
N VAL A 20 -6.41 -2.48 -11.29
CA VAL A 20 -5.74 -1.43 -12.05
C VAL A 20 -4.68 -0.73 -11.19
N GLY A 21 -5.02 -0.38 -9.95
CA GLY A 21 -4.10 0.25 -9.02
C GLY A 21 -2.93 -0.65 -8.65
N GLY A 22 -3.18 -1.94 -8.36
CA GLY A 22 -2.15 -2.91 -7.97
C GLY A 22 -1.13 -3.17 -9.07
N LEU A 23 -1.61 -3.37 -10.31
CA LEU A 23 -0.74 -3.52 -11.48
C LEU A 23 0.10 -2.27 -11.73
N LEU A 24 -0.52 -1.08 -11.68
CA LEU A 24 0.20 0.18 -11.83
C LEU A 24 1.21 0.38 -10.69
N GLY A 25 0.86 0.02 -9.46
CA GLY A 25 1.74 0.09 -8.30
C GLY A 25 2.98 -0.79 -8.46
N PHE A 26 2.81 -2.01 -8.98
CA PHE A 26 3.94 -2.87 -9.31
C PHE A 26 4.83 -2.29 -10.41
N VAL A 27 4.23 -1.77 -11.48
CA VAL A 27 5.00 -1.12 -12.57
C VAL A 27 5.80 0.07 -12.05
N LEU A 28 5.20 0.92 -11.20
CA LEU A 28 5.90 2.06 -10.61
C LEU A 28 7.04 1.63 -9.68
N LEU A 29 6.87 0.53 -8.95
CA LEU A 29 7.94 -0.06 -8.15
C LEU A 29 9.14 -0.45 -9.03
N LEU A 30 8.87 -1.13 -10.16
CA LEU A 30 9.93 -1.51 -11.11
C LEU A 30 10.62 -0.30 -11.71
N ILE A 31 9.86 0.71 -12.15
CA ILE A 31 10.42 1.96 -12.68
C ILE A 31 11.36 2.57 -11.65
N LEU A 32 10.94 2.64 -10.39
CA LEU A 32 11.73 3.24 -9.32
C LEU A 32 13.05 2.50 -9.11
N TYR A 33 13.00 1.17 -9.07
CA TYR A 33 14.19 0.32 -8.98
C TYR A 33 15.15 0.57 -10.14
N TYR A 34 14.67 0.56 -11.39
CA TYR A 34 15.51 0.73 -12.58
C TYR A 34 16.08 2.15 -12.77
N ILE A 35 15.49 3.18 -12.15
CA ILE A 35 16.10 4.53 -12.11
C ILE A 35 17.08 4.71 -10.94
N GLY A 36 17.48 3.63 -10.28
CA GLY A 36 18.48 3.61 -9.21
C GLY A 36 17.94 4.05 -7.85
N ARG A 37 16.61 4.07 -7.65
CA ARG A 37 16.01 4.35 -6.34
C ARG A 37 15.37 3.11 -5.78
N HIS A 38 15.86 2.66 -4.63
CA HIS A 38 15.28 1.47 -4.01
C HIS A 38 13.89 1.78 -3.43
N PRO A 39 12.82 1.06 -3.83
CA PRO A 39 11.43 1.39 -3.47
C PRO A 39 11.15 1.34 -1.97
N PHE A 40 11.89 0.54 -1.23
CA PHE A 40 11.75 0.40 0.23
C PHE A 40 12.47 1.47 1.05
N LEU A 41 13.31 2.29 0.42
CA LEU A 41 14.11 3.33 1.11
C LEU A 41 13.50 4.72 0.98
N ILE A 42 12.37 4.84 0.28
CA ILE A 42 11.66 6.11 0.17
C ILE A 42 10.90 6.37 1.48
N PRO A 43 11.05 7.56 2.08
CA PRO A 43 10.25 7.93 3.25
C PRO A 43 8.75 7.82 2.95
N VAL A 44 7.97 7.33 3.92
CA VAL A 44 6.53 7.05 3.75
C VAL A 44 5.74 8.24 3.16
N PHE A 45 6.11 9.47 3.49
CA PHE A 45 5.45 10.68 2.96
C PHE A 45 5.62 10.89 1.45
N PHE A 46 6.72 10.39 0.87
CA PHE A 46 7.02 10.45 -0.56
C PHE A 46 6.72 9.13 -1.28
N ASP A 47 6.09 8.19 -0.59
CA ASP A 47 5.69 6.92 -1.17
C ASP A 47 4.60 7.12 -2.22
N PHE A 48 4.85 6.66 -3.44
CA PHE A 48 3.91 6.79 -4.57
C PHE A 48 2.55 6.13 -4.27
N ARG A 49 2.49 5.14 -3.37
CA ARG A 49 1.26 4.48 -2.92
C ARG A 49 0.27 5.47 -2.32
N VAL A 50 0.75 6.54 -1.66
CA VAL A 50 -0.11 7.59 -1.10
C VAL A 50 -0.96 8.22 -2.20
N LEU A 51 -0.33 8.60 -3.32
CA LEU A 51 -1.03 9.19 -4.47
C LEU A 51 -1.95 8.19 -5.15
N LEU A 52 -1.50 6.95 -5.35
CA LEU A 52 -2.34 5.90 -5.93
C LEU A 52 -3.58 5.64 -5.09
N PHE A 53 -3.44 5.47 -3.78
CA PHE A 53 -4.55 5.24 -2.88
C PHE A 53 -5.50 6.42 -2.85
N LEU A 54 -4.99 7.65 -2.80
CA LEU A 54 -5.84 8.84 -2.88
C LEU A 54 -6.72 8.82 -4.14
N VAL A 55 -6.12 8.59 -5.30
CA VAL A 55 -6.82 8.63 -6.60
C VAL A 55 -7.79 7.45 -6.75
N PHE A 56 -7.31 6.22 -6.56
CA PHE A 56 -8.09 5.02 -6.86
C PHE A 56 -9.16 4.73 -5.80
N ILE A 57 -8.90 5.01 -4.52
CA ILE A 57 -9.96 4.90 -3.49
C ILE A 57 -11.01 5.99 -3.75
N PHE A 58 -10.60 7.21 -4.10
CA PHE A 58 -11.56 8.27 -4.44
C PHE A 58 -12.49 7.84 -5.59
N PHE A 59 -11.94 7.32 -6.69
CA PHE A 59 -12.76 6.82 -7.80
C PHE A 59 -13.63 5.62 -7.42
N THR A 60 -13.10 4.68 -6.62
CA THR A 60 -13.86 3.55 -6.10
C THR A 60 -15.09 4.02 -5.33
N LEU A 61 -14.90 4.95 -4.38
CA LEU A 61 -15.98 5.46 -3.55
C LEU A 61 -16.94 6.36 -4.33
N LYS A 62 -16.43 7.14 -5.29
CA LYS A 62 -17.23 7.98 -6.17
C LYS A 62 -18.18 7.14 -7.03
N GLU A 63 -17.66 6.11 -7.70
CA GLU A 63 -18.47 5.21 -8.53
C GLU A 63 -19.51 4.45 -7.70
N LEU A 64 -19.12 3.92 -6.52
CA LEU A 64 -20.07 3.27 -5.62
C LEU A 64 -21.19 4.23 -5.20
N ARG A 65 -20.86 5.47 -4.85
CA ARG A 65 -21.84 6.46 -4.43
C ARG A 65 -22.76 6.85 -5.59
N GLU A 66 -22.20 7.26 -6.72
CA GLU A 66 -22.96 7.90 -7.81
C GLU A 66 -23.68 6.89 -8.68
N ASP A 67 -23.02 5.79 -9.04
CA ASP A 67 -23.54 4.84 -10.04
C ASP A 67 -24.25 3.65 -9.40
N GLN A 68 -23.85 3.23 -8.19
CA GLN A 68 -24.37 2.02 -7.55
C GLN A 68 -25.36 2.30 -6.41
N PHE A 69 -25.16 3.36 -5.62
CA PHE A 69 -25.94 3.65 -4.40
C PHE A 69 -26.77 4.93 -4.48
N GLN A 70 -27.08 5.41 -5.69
CA GLN A 70 -28.01 6.52 -5.93
C GLN A 70 -27.66 7.80 -5.15
N GLY A 71 -26.37 8.08 -5.02
CA GLY A 71 -25.84 9.26 -4.33
C GLY A 71 -25.67 9.12 -2.82
N ILE A 72 -26.00 7.98 -2.22
CA ILE A 72 -25.87 7.73 -0.78
C ILE A 72 -24.66 6.84 -0.52
N LEU A 73 -23.81 7.22 0.43
CA LEU A 73 -22.68 6.40 0.86
C LEU A 73 -22.49 6.53 2.37
N PHE A 74 -22.65 5.42 3.09
CA PHE A 74 -22.37 5.37 4.51
C PHE A 74 -20.86 5.24 4.77
N PHE A 75 -20.40 5.77 5.90
CA PHE A 75 -18.98 5.70 6.29
C PHE A 75 -18.44 4.27 6.28
N TRP A 76 -19.20 3.31 6.85
CA TRP A 76 -18.78 1.91 6.90
C TRP A 76 -18.68 1.29 5.50
N GLN A 77 -19.53 1.68 4.55
CA GLN A 77 -19.44 1.23 3.15
C GLN A 77 -18.15 1.74 2.52
N GLY A 78 -17.80 2.99 2.79
CA GLY A 78 -16.53 3.58 2.36
C GLY A 78 -15.32 2.83 2.91
N MET A 79 -15.34 2.51 4.20
CA MET A 79 -14.28 1.75 4.87
C MET A 79 -14.14 0.34 4.28
N ILE A 80 -15.25 -0.39 4.11
CA ILE A 80 -15.23 -1.74 3.55
C ILE A 80 -14.76 -1.74 2.09
N ALA A 81 -15.27 -0.82 1.26
CA ALA A 81 -14.85 -0.71 -0.13
C ALA A 81 -13.35 -0.42 -0.26
N SER A 82 -12.85 0.52 0.55
CA SER A 82 -11.42 0.86 0.59
C SER A 82 -10.57 -0.33 1.05
N PHE A 83 -11.03 -1.08 2.05
CA PHE A 83 -10.34 -2.28 2.52
C PHE A 83 -10.29 -3.38 1.46
N LEU A 84 -11.41 -3.65 0.77
CA LEU A 84 -11.45 -4.62 -0.34
C LEU A 84 -10.54 -4.20 -1.50
N PHE A 85 -10.56 -2.91 -1.86
CA PHE A 85 -9.60 -2.34 -2.81
C PHE A 85 -8.16 -2.61 -2.37
N THR A 86 -7.85 -2.38 -1.09
CA THR A 86 -6.50 -2.52 -0.53
C THR A 86 -6.01 -3.97 -0.60
N ILE A 87 -6.87 -4.94 -0.28
CA ILE A 87 -6.53 -6.37 -0.38
C ILE A 87 -6.08 -6.70 -1.81
N VAL A 88 -6.90 -6.32 -2.79
CA VAL A 88 -6.63 -6.63 -4.20
C VAL A 88 -5.37 -5.90 -4.69
N PHE A 89 -5.23 -4.62 -4.36
CA PHE A 89 -4.02 -3.84 -4.66
C PHE A 89 -2.77 -4.49 -4.06
N ALA A 90 -2.80 -4.78 -2.75
CA ALA A 90 -1.63 -5.24 -2.02
C ALA A 90 -1.17 -6.60 -2.50
N VAL A 91 -2.10 -7.52 -2.79
CA VAL A 91 -1.78 -8.84 -3.36
C VAL A 91 -1.20 -8.71 -4.77
N LEU A 92 -1.81 -7.90 -5.64
CA LEU A 92 -1.36 -7.75 -7.03
C LEU A 92 -0.09 -6.93 -7.20
N SER A 93 0.36 -6.24 -6.15
CA SER A 93 1.66 -5.58 -6.14
C SER A 93 2.73 -6.37 -5.39
N SER A 94 2.39 -7.06 -4.30
CA SER A 94 3.35 -7.82 -3.49
C SER A 94 3.71 -9.20 -4.06
N LEU A 95 2.76 -9.92 -4.67
CA LEU A 95 3.06 -11.23 -5.27
C LEU A 95 4.02 -11.10 -6.47
N PRO A 96 3.79 -10.20 -7.44
CA PRO A 96 4.75 -9.99 -8.53
C PRO A 96 6.09 -9.44 -8.02
N LEU A 97 6.09 -8.66 -6.94
CA LEU A 97 7.33 -8.20 -6.29
C LEU A 97 8.15 -9.38 -5.74
N PHE A 98 7.51 -10.34 -5.08
CA PHE A 98 8.21 -11.54 -4.62
C PHE A 98 8.84 -12.31 -5.78
N ILE A 99 8.08 -12.50 -6.87
CA ILE A 99 8.57 -13.15 -8.10
C ILE A 99 9.73 -12.34 -8.69
N PHE A 100 9.61 -11.03 -8.75
CA PHE A 100 10.65 -10.13 -9.25
C PHE A 100 11.95 -10.28 -8.45
N MET A 101 11.89 -10.33 -7.11
CA MET A 101 13.07 -10.58 -6.28
C MET A 101 13.69 -11.97 -6.50
N GLN A 102 12.96 -12.95 -7.07
CA GLN A 102 13.56 -14.22 -7.49
C GLN A 102 14.32 -14.10 -8.81
N LEU A 103 13.84 -13.25 -9.72
CA LEU A 103 14.46 -13.01 -11.03
C LEU A 103 15.62 -12.02 -10.95
N GLU A 104 15.54 -11.07 -10.03
CA GLU A 104 16.51 -10.00 -9.81
C GLU A 104 17.15 -10.16 -8.42
N PRO A 105 18.22 -10.97 -8.30
CA PRO A 105 18.85 -11.26 -7.01
C PRO A 105 19.47 -9.99 -6.38
N ASP A 106 19.85 -9.02 -7.21
CA ASP A 106 20.46 -7.77 -6.77
C ASP A 106 19.48 -6.86 -6.03
N PHE A 107 18.16 -7.09 -6.15
CA PHE A 107 17.16 -6.29 -5.46
C PHE A 107 17.35 -6.32 -3.94
N LEU A 108 17.47 -7.52 -3.35
CA LEU A 108 17.60 -7.68 -1.90
C LEU A 108 18.99 -7.26 -1.40
N SER A 109 20.06 -7.62 -2.11
CA SER A 109 21.42 -7.23 -1.70
C SER A 109 21.61 -5.72 -1.77
N THR A 110 21.05 -5.06 -2.78
CA THR A 110 21.04 -3.59 -2.89
C THR A 110 20.25 -2.94 -1.76
N TYR A 111 19.09 -3.51 -1.38
CA TYR A 111 18.34 -3.04 -0.21
C TYR A 111 19.21 -3.07 1.06
N ILE A 112 19.82 -4.23 1.35
CA ILE A 112 20.63 -4.44 2.57
C ILE A 112 21.79 -3.45 2.59
N SER A 113 22.57 -3.36 1.51
CA SER A 113 23.72 -2.47 1.38
C SER A 113 23.34 -0.99 1.58
N LEU A 114 22.28 -0.54 0.92
CA LEU A 114 21.85 0.86 1.03
C LEU A 114 21.25 1.18 2.40
N MET A 115 20.56 0.22 3.04
CA MET A 115 20.04 0.40 4.39
C MET A 115 21.17 0.44 5.43
N GLU A 116 22.20 -0.39 5.28
CA GLU A 116 23.39 -0.37 6.11
C GLU A 116 24.08 1.01 6.04
N GLN A 117 24.28 1.53 4.82
CA GLN A 117 24.82 2.88 4.61
C GLN A 117 23.94 3.97 5.25
N GLN A 118 22.61 3.84 5.21
CA GLN A 118 21.71 4.78 5.87
C GLN A 118 21.84 4.73 7.40
N LEU A 119 22.00 3.53 7.97
CA LEU A 119 22.17 3.34 9.42
C LEU A 119 23.53 3.86 9.90
N GLU A 120 24.61 3.60 9.17
CA GLU A 120 25.94 4.13 9.46
C GLU A 120 26.00 5.66 9.37
N GLY A 121 25.20 6.25 8.47
CA GLY A 121 25.09 7.69 8.29
C GLY A 121 24.24 8.41 9.36
N LEU A 122 23.67 7.69 10.34
CA LEU A 122 22.83 8.32 11.36
C LEU A 122 23.65 9.18 12.34
N PRO A 123 23.19 10.39 12.68
CA PRO A 123 23.84 11.21 13.70
C PRO A 123 23.89 10.50 15.06
N PRO A 124 24.97 10.66 15.85
CA PRO A 124 25.09 10.03 17.17
C PRO A 124 23.91 10.33 18.12
N GLU A 125 23.32 11.52 18.02
CA GLU A 125 22.17 11.93 18.83
C GLU A 125 20.91 11.11 18.49
N VAL A 126 20.79 10.64 17.23
CA VAL A 126 19.69 9.76 16.80
C VAL A 126 19.92 8.35 17.32
N VAL A 127 21.17 7.86 17.26
CA VAL A 127 21.54 6.54 17.80
C VAL A 127 21.30 6.48 19.31
N GLU A 128 21.63 7.55 20.04
CA GLU A 128 21.38 7.64 21.48
C GLU A 128 19.88 7.61 21.81
N ARG A 129 19.04 8.29 21.01
CA ARG A 129 17.57 8.27 21.18
C ARG A 129 16.94 6.91 20.88
N ILE A 130 17.47 6.18 19.90
CA ILE A 130 17.04 4.81 19.58
C ILE A 130 17.50 3.84 20.68
N GLY A 131 18.63 4.13 21.31
CA GLY A 131 19.31 3.25 22.26
C GLY A 131 20.32 2.36 21.52
N LYS A 132 21.59 2.40 21.97
CA LYS A 132 22.71 1.71 21.31
C LYS A 132 22.46 0.21 21.12
N GLU A 133 21.95 -0.45 22.15
CA GLU A 133 21.65 -1.90 22.10
C GLU A 133 20.57 -2.22 21.05
N THR A 134 19.54 -1.39 20.93
CA THR A 134 18.49 -1.57 19.91
C THR A 134 19.02 -1.28 18.51
N PHE A 135 19.87 -0.26 18.38
CA PHE A 135 20.54 0.07 17.13
C PHE A 135 21.44 -1.07 16.65
N GLU A 136 22.36 -1.54 17.49
CA GLU A 136 23.27 -2.65 17.17
C GLU A 136 22.51 -3.94 16.86
N MET A 137 21.46 -4.26 17.62
CA MET A 137 20.60 -5.41 17.32
C MET A 137 19.97 -5.29 15.92
N ASN A 138 19.49 -4.10 15.53
CA ASN A 138 18.86 -3.89 14.23
C ASN A 138 19.88 -3.95 13.09
N VAL A 139 21.07 -3.40 13.28
CA VAL A 139 22.19 -3.51 12.33
C VAL A 139 22.57 -4.97 12.13
N ASN A 140 22.73 -5.74 13.22
CA ASN A 140 23.12 -7.15 13.15
C ASN A 140 22.05 -8.06 12.52
N LYS A 141 20.77 -7.67 12.58
CA LYS A 141 19.66 -8.41 11.95
C LYS A 141 19.44 -8.06 10.48
N LEU A 142 19.99 -6.95 10.02
CA LEU A 142 19.78 -6.48 8.65
C LEU A 142 20.25 -7.51 7.59
N PRO A 143 21.41 -8.19 7.73
CA PRO A 143 21.86 -9.21 6.78
C PRO A 143 20.93 -10.43 6.70
N ASP A 144 20.17 -10.71 7.76
CA ASP A 144 19.23 -11.84 7.82
C ASP A 144 17.90 -11.52 7.12
N THR A 145 17.74 -10.31 6.57
CA THR A 145 16.52 -9.91 5.86
C THR A 145 16.30 -10.80 4.65
N THR A 146 15.13 -11.41 4.58
CA THR A 146 14.74 -12.28 3.47
C THR A 146 13.82 -11.57 2.47
N LYS A 147 13.67 -12.17 1.29
CA LYS A 147 12.68 -11.74 0.28
C LYS A 147 11.25 -11.75 0.84
N TRP A 148 10.95 -12.68 1.75
CA TRP A 148 9.64 -12.73 2.40
C TRP A 148 9.41 -11.53 3.32
N ASP A 149 10.43 -11.13 4.07
CA ASP A 149 10.33 -9.98 4.97
C ASP A 149 9.99 -8.71 4.19
N LEU A 150 10.64 -8.48 3.04
CA LEU A 150 10.33 -7.33 2.18
C LEU A 150 8.93 -7.41 1.57
N THR A 151 8.51 -8.58 1.09
CA THR A 151 7.16 -8.76 0.54
C THR A 151 6.08 -8.50 1.60
N PHE A 152 6.25 -9.06 2.80
CA PHE A 152 5.32 -8.86 3.91
C PHE A 152 5.34 -7.42 4.41
N LEU A 153 6.51 -6.80 4.49
CA LEU A 153 6.65 -5.38 4.83
C LEU A 153 5.87 -4.51 3.84
N TYR A 154 6.04 -4.74 2.53
CA TYR A 154 5.32 -3.99 1.50
C TYR A 154 3.81 -4.18 1.58
N LEU A 155 3.37 -5.42 1.78
CA LEU A 155 1.95 -5.76 1.97
C LEU A 155 1.39 -5.04 3.20
N TRP A 156 2.06 -5.14 4.35
CA TRP A 156 1.64 -4.53 5.60
C TRP A 156 1.59 -3.00 5.53
N GLN A 157 2.63 -2.37 4.98
CA GLN A 157 2.66 -0.92 4.78
C GLN A 157 1.53 -0.45 3.85
N SER A 158 1.16 -1.23 2.85
CA SER A 158 0.03 -0.91 1.96
C SER A 158 -1.28 -0.83 2.74
N PHE A 159 -1.51 -1.73 3.70
CA PHE A 159 -2.66 -1.64 4.60
C PHE A 159 -2.62 -0.43 5.52
N MET A 160 -1.45 -0.12 6.11
CA MET A 160 -1.30 1.03 6.99
C MET A 160 -1.57 2.34 6.26
N ILE A 161 -0.92 2.57 5.12
CA ILE A 161 -1.09 3.80 4.33
C ILE A 161 -2.55 3.92 3.85
N SER A 162 -3.12 2.83 3.33
CA SER A 162 -4.51 2.84 2.85
C SER A 162 -5.50 3.07 3.98
N LEU A 163 -5.27 2.55 5.19
CA LEU A 163 -6.16 2.76 6.33
C LEU A 163 -6.35 4.26 6.61
N PHE A 164 -5.26 5.02 6.71
CA PHE A 164 -5.33 6.47 6.93
C PHE A 164 -6.10 7.19 5.81
N ILE A 165 -5.80 6.86 4.55
CA ILE A 165 -6.46 7.48 3.39
C ILE A 165 -7.94 7.10 3.34
N SER A 166 -8.27 5.85 3.66
CA SER A 166 -9.63 5.32 3.65
C SER A 166 -10.51 6.05 4.65
N ILE A 167 -9.98 6.39 5.84
CA ILE A 167 -10.71 7.15 6.85
C ILE A 167 -11.05 8.54 6.30
N ILE A 168 -10.05 9.25 5.77
CA ILE A 168 -10.21 10.60 5.23
C ILE A 168 -11.24 10.61 4.10
N LEU A 169 -11.07 9.74 3.10
CA LEU A 169 -11.97 9.71 1.94
C LEU A 169 -13.38 9.22 2.29
N SER A 170 -13.50 8.25 3.20
CA SER A 170 -14.82 7.77 3.66
C SER A 170 -15.57 8.84 4.44
N VAL A 171 -14.89 9.74 5.15
CA VAL A 171 -15.51 10.92 5.78
C VAL A 171 -15.93 11.94 4.72
N ILE A 172 -15.04 12.28 3.79
CA ILE A 172 -15.30 13.32 2.77
C ILE A 172 -16.44 12.93 1.83
N LEU A 173 -16.50 11.67 1.38
CA LEU A 173 -17.49 11.23 0.40
C LEU A 173 -18.80 10.73 1.03
N ARG A 174 -18.85 10.60 2.36
CA ARG A 174 -20.06 10.19 3.09
C ARG A 174 -21.23 11.11 2.74
N ARG A 175 -22.36 10.51 2.39
CA ARG A 175 -23.63 11.21 2.19
C ARG A 175 -24.76 10.36 2.75
N GLN A 176 -25.44 10.87 3.76
CA GLN A 176 -26.58 10.20 4.38
C GLN A 176 -27.89 10.82 3.87
N PRO A 177 -28.97 10.03 3.76
CA PRO A 177 -30.29 10.58 3.52
C PRO A 177 -30.64 11.54 4.66
N LYS A 178 -31.23 12.69 4.34
CA LYS A 178 -31.75 13.60 5.36
C LYS A 178 -32.85 12.87 6.12
N THR A 179 -32.63 12.58 7.39
CA THR A 179 -33.73 12.21 8.30
C THR A 179 -34.69 13.40 8.32
N GLN A 180 -35.93 13.19 7.89
CA GLN A 180 -37.02 14.15 8.11
C GLN A 180 -37.38 14.17 9.60
#